data_AF-A0A1R2AWR4-F1
#
_entry.id   AF-A0A1R2AWR4-F1
#
_cell.length_a   1.000
_cell.length_b   1.000
_cell.length_c   1.000
_cell.angle_alpha   90.00
_cell.angle_beta   90.00
_cell.angle_gamma   90.00
#
_symmetry.space_group_name_H-M   'P 1'
#
loop_
_entity.id
_entity.type
_entity.pdbx_description
1 polymer ?
#
loop_
_entity_poly.entity_id
_entity_poly.type
_entity_poly.pdbx_seq_one_letter_code
_entity_poly.pdbx_strand_id
1 'polypeptide(L)'
;MQWVDKSLKDFINSLINTSISLEENEIKSIFISLLNSFNILHKNSIFHLDIKPENILKDDKALYAINFDAAVLDKKNATLVTRTESGTYVEAWGYADPDIHQLLKLRKS
;
A
#
# COMPACT_ATOMS: atom_id res chain seq x y z
N MET A 1 17.00 10.22 -4.83
CA MET A 1 15.80 9.42 -5.13
C MET A 1 15.58 9.50 -6.62
N GLN A 2 15.43 8.37 -7.32
CA GLN A 2 15.17 8.36 -8.77
C GLN A 2 13.77 8.93 -9.01
N TRP A 3 13.61 9.75 -10.05
CA TRP A 3 12.30 10.27 -10.43
C TRP A 3 11.53 9.20 -11.21
N VAL A 4 10.32 8.88 -10.75
CA VAL A 4 9.38 7.97 -11.41
C VAL A 4 8.04 8.66 -11.40
N ASP A 5 7.47 8.87 -12.57
CA ASP A 5 6.32 9.76 -12.80
C ASP A 5 4.98 9.02 -12.85
N LYS A 6 4.99 7.69 -13.04
CA LYS A 6 3.79 6.87 -13.15
C LYS A 6 3.57 5.99 -11.93
N SER A 7 2.33 5.99 -11.46
CA SER A 7 1.86 5.05 -10.46
C SER A 7 1.45 3.70 -11.08
N LEU A 8 1.32 2.68 -10.25
CA LEU A 8 0.77 1.39 -10.63
C LEU A 8 -0.68 1.54 -11.10
N LYS A 9 -1.43 2.51 -10.56
CA LYS A 9 -2.76 2.87 -11.06
C LYS A 9 -2.72 3.34 -12.51
N ASP A 10 -1.76 4.20 -12.86
CA ASP A 10 -1.61 4.70 -14.23
C ASP A 10 -1.27 3.56 -15.19
N PHE A 11 -0.42 2.63 -14.75
CA PHE A 11 -0.11 1.41 -15.50
C PHE A 11 -1.35 0.54 -15.71
N ILE A 12 -2.12 0.25 -14.66
CA ILE A 12 -3.36 -0.54 -14.75
C ILE A 12 -4.37 0.12 -15.69
N ASN A 13 -4.56 1.44 -15.57
CA ASN A 13 -5.44 2.19 -16.46
C ASN A 13 -4.98 2.12 -17.92
N SER A 14 -3.67 2.16 -18.18
CA SER A 14 -3.11 1.99 -19.52
C SER A 14 -3.45 0.61 -20.10
N LEU A 15 -3.36 -0.45 -19.30
CA LEU A 15 -3.72 -1.81 -19.73
C LEU A 15 -5.20 -1.91 -20.09
N ILE A 16 -6.07 -1.36 -19.23
CA ILE A 16 -7.52 -1.34 -19.46
C ILE A 16 -7.85 -0.56 -20.74
N ASN A 17 -7.27 0.63 -20.93
CA ASN A 17 -7.53 1.48 -22.08
C ASN A 17 -7.02 0.89 -23.41
N THR A 18 -5.99 0.05 -23.35
CA THR A 18 -5.41 -0.61 -24.54
C THR A 18 -5.94 -2.03 -24.74
N SER A 19 -6.81 -2.52 -23.85
CA SER A 19 -7.27 -3.92 -23.82
C SER A 19 -6.12 -4.94 -23.81
N ILE A 20 -4.97 -4.57 -23.24
CA ILE A 20 -3.82 -5.46 -23.08
C ILE A 20 -4.03 -6.27 -21.80
N SER A 21 -3.89 -7.59 -21.92
CA SER A 21 -3.87 -8.50 -20.78
C SER A 21 -2.43 -8.83 -20.42
N LEU A 22 -2.10 -8.79 -19.13
CA LEU A 22 -0.80 -9.23 -18.65
C LEU A 22 -0.72 -10.76 -18.62
N GLU A 23 0.46 -11.29 -18.92
CA GLU A 23 0.72 -12.70 -18.67
C GLU A 23 0.80 -12.98 -17.16
N GLU A 24 0.45 -14.21 -16.76
CA GLU A 24 0.51 -14.63 -15.35
C GLU A 24 1.90 -14.40 -14.73
N ASN A 25 2.96 -14.57 -15.52
CA ASN A 25 4.34 -14.37 -15.08
C ASN A 25 4.65 -12.90 -14.78
N GLU A 26 4.09 -11.95 -15.54
CA GLU A 26 4.23 -10.52 -15.29
C GLU A 26 3.51 -10.14 -14.00
N ILE A 27 2.29 -10.65 -13.82
CA ILE A 27 1.49 -10.45 -12.59
C ILE A 27 2.26 -11.00 -11.38
N LYS A 28 2.78 -12.23 -11.47
CA LYS A 28 3.61 -12.83 -10.41
C LYS A 28 4.82 -11.98 -10.07
N SER A 29 5.51 -11.46 -11.08
CA SER A 29 6.70 -10.63 -10.89
C SER A 29 6.37 -9.33 -10.14
N ILE A 30 5.26 -8.69 -10.49
CA ILE A 30 4.73 -7.51 -9.77
C ILE A 30 4.45 -7.86 -8.30
N PHE A 31 3.71 -8.95 -8.06
CA PHE A 31 3.38 -9.39 -6.70
C PHE A 31 4.61 -9.70 -5.86
N ILE A 32 5.58 -10.43 -6.42
CA ILE A 32 6.84 -10.77 -5.72
C ILE A 32 7.59 -9.48 -5.34
N SER A 33 7.68 -8.50 -6.24
CA SER A 33 8.33 -7.22 -5.95
C SER A 33 7.64 -6.45 -4.82
N LEU A 34 6.31 -6.44 -4.78
CA LEU A 34 5.54 -5.81 -3.70
C LEU A 34 5.76 -6.52 -2.36
N LEU A 35 5.65 -7.86 -2.34
CA LEU A 35 5.87 -8.66 -1.15
C LEU A 35 7.28 -8.48 -0.58
N ASN A 36 8.30 -8.43 -1.45
CA ASN A 36 9.67 -8.17 -1.01
C ASN A 36 9.81 -6.78 -0.37
N SER A 37 9.18 -5.76 -0.95
CA SER A 37 9.19 -4.40 -0.41
C SER A 37 8.53 -4.34 0.98
N PHE A 38 7.35 -4.95 1.14
CA PHE A 38 6.65 -4.98 2.41
C PHE A 38 7.38 -5.83 3.46
N ASN A 39 8.02 -6.93 3.06
CA ASN A 39 8.86 -7.71 3.95
C ASN A 39 10.02 -6.88 4.53
N ILE A 40 10.63 -6.00 3.71
CA ILE A 40 11.68 -5.09 4.20
C ILE A 40 11.09 -4.09 5.19
N LEU A 41 9.92 -3.49 4.90
CA LEU A 41 9.26 -2.57 5.84
C LEU A 41 8.95 -3.26 7.17
N HIS A 42 8.32 -4.44 7.13
CA HIS A 42 7.95 -5.19 8.32
C HIS A 42 9.16 -5.66 9.14
N LYS A 43 10.28 -6.02 8.51
CA LYS A 43 11.54 -6.32 9.21
C LYS A 43 12.10 -5.12 9.99
N ASN A 44 11.77 -3.91 9.56
CA ASN A 44 12.10 -2.66 10.23
C ASN A 44 10.94 -2.16 11.11
N SER A 45 9.92 -2.99 11.35
CA SER A 45 8.72 -2.65 12.12
C SER A 45 7.92 -1.46 11.56
N ILE A 46 8.02 -1.21 10.26
CA ILE A 46 7.26 -0.17 9.57
C ILE A 46 6.05 -0.82 8.91
N PHE A 47 4.85 -0.36 9.24
CA PHE A 47 3.61 -0.76 8.59
C PHE A 47 3.07 0.42 7.76
N HIS A 48 2.84 0.21 6.47
CA HIS A 48 2.49 1.28 5.55
C HIS A 48 1.05 1.79 5.71
N LEU A 49 0.09 0.91 6.01
CA LEU A 49 -1.35 1.15 6.23
C LEU A 49 -2.16 1.77 5.08
N ASP A 50 -1.52 2.42 4.11
CA ASP A 50 -2.16 3.00 2.92
C ASP A 50 -1.67 2.33 1.62
N ILE A 51 -1.65 1.00 1.58
CA ILE A 51 -1.23 0.25 0.38
C ILE A 51 -2.35 0.29 -0.66
N LYS A 52 -2.10 0.98 -1.77
CA LYS A 52 -2.99 1.08 -2.93
C LYS A 52 -2.20 1.38 -4.20
N PRO A 53 -2.73 1.10 -5.41
CA PRO A 53 -2.02 1.35 -6.66
C PRO A 53 -1.54 2.79 -6.87
N GLU A 54 -2.23 3.78 -6.29
CA GLU A 54 -1.83 5.19 -6.30
C GLU A 54 -0.51 5.45 -5.55
N ASN A 55 -0.27 4.68 -4.48
CA ASN A 55 0.89 4.83 -3.60
C ASN A 55 2.04 3.88 -3.98
N ILE A 56 1.99 3.29 -5.17
CA ILE A 56 3.05 2.45 -5.71
C ILE A 56 3.49 3.09 -7.01
N LEU A 57 4.72 3.57 -7.10
CA LEU A 57 5.31 3.99 -8.36
C LEU A 57 5.83 2.77 -9.12
N LYS A 58 5.69 2.80 -10.44
CA LYS A 58 6.16 1.73 -11.32
C LYS A 58 7.06 2.32 -12.41
N ASP A 59 8.27 1.78 -12.52
CA ASP A 59 9.10 1.93 -13.71
C ASP A 59 9.23 0.58 -14.45
N ASP A 60 10.10 0.51 -15.47
CA ASP A 60 10.33 -0.71 -16.24
C ASP A 60 11.10 -1.79 -15.45
N LYS A 61 11.78 -1.41 -14.37
CA LYS A 61 12.73 -2.25 -13.63
C LYS A 61 12.25 -2.63 -12.24
N ALA A 62 11.39 -1.82 -11.63
CA ALA A 62 11.07 -1.89 -10.21
C ALA A 62 9.73 -1.22 -9.84
N LEU A 63 9.30 -1.54 -8.63
CA LEU A 63 8.17 -0.90 -7.94
C LEU A 63 8.69 -0.19 -6.69
N TYR A 64 8.10 0.96 -6.37
CA TYR A 64 8.47 1.76 -5.22
C TYR A 64 7.23 2.13 -4.42
N ALA A 65 7.17 1.73 -3.15
CA ALA A 65 6.13 2.20 -2.23
C ALA A 65 6.42 3.67 -1.86
N ILE A 66 5.40 4.52 -1.93
CA ILE A 66 5.46 5.94 -1.60
C ILE A 66 4.32 6.31 -0.66
N ASN A 67 4.34 7.55 -0.16
CA ASN A 67 3.29 8.10 0.71
C ASN A 67 3.15 7.34 2.05
N PHE A 68 4.12 7.57 2.92
CA PHE A 68 4.21 7.00 4.27
C PHE A 68 3.50 7.86 5.33
N ASP A 69 2.63 8.79 4.94
CA ASP A 69 1.94 9.70 5.87
C ASP A 69 1.03 8.94 6.85
N ALA A 70 0.52 7.77 6.42
CA ALA A 70 -0.25 6.84 7.24
C ALA A 70 0.62 5.79 7.96
N ALA A 71 1.93 5.74 7.67
CA ALA A 71 2.76 4.65 8.12
C ALA A 71 3.10 4.75 9.61
N VAL A 72 3.19 3.59 10.26
CA VAL A 72 3.44 3.49 11.69
C VAL A 72 4.70 2.67 11.94
N LEU A 73 5.51 3.12 12.89
CA LEU A 73 6.65 2.36 13.41
C LEU A 73 6.19 1.64 14.68
N ASP A 74 5.98 0.33 14.59
CA ASP A 74 5.68 -0.49 15.75
C ASP A 74 6.95 -0.65 16.60
N LYS A 75 7.11 0.22 17.59
CA LYS A 75 8.06 -0.02 18.66
C LYS A 75 7.51 -1.21 19.44
N LYS A 76 8.06 -2.41 19.19
CA LYS A 76 7.80 -3.67 19.92
C LYS A 76 7.24 -3.35 21.32
N ASN A 77 5.91 -3.50 21.47
CA ASN A 77 5.06 -3.25 22.66
C ASN A 77 3.94 -2.19 22.51
N ALA A 78 3.72 -1.59 21.34
CA ALA A 78 2.61 -0.65 21.13
C ALA A 78 1.67 -1.11 20.01
N THR A 79 0.95 -2.21 20.22
CA THR A 79 -0.21 -2.59 19.39
C THR A 79 -1.35 -1.61 19.64
N LEU A 80 -1.22 -0.39 19.14
CA LEU A 80 -2.28 0.61 19.13
C LEU A 80 -2.39 1.15 17.72
N VAL A 81 -3.39 0.63 17.01
CA VAL A 81 -4.05 1.27 15.88
C VAL A 81 -3.93 2.79 16.05
N THR A 82 -3.11 3.41 15.21
CA THR A 82 -2.66 4.78 15.45
C THR A 82 -3.79 5.74 15.12
N ARG A 83 -4.32 6.40 16.15
CA ARG A 83 -5.18 7.58 15.97
C ARG A 83 -4.29 8.72 15.49
N THR A 84 -4.67 9.39 14.42
CA THR A 84 -4.16 10.73 14.13
C THR A 84 -4.53 11.69 15.25
N GLU A 85 -3.82 12.82 15.39
CA GLU A 85 -4.17 13.88 16.34
C GLU A 85 -5.61 14.40 16.18
N SER A 86 -6.21 14.21 15.00
CA SER A 86 -7.62 14.51 14.70
C SER A 86 -8.61 13.38 15.03
N GLY A 87 -8.15 12.25 15.58
CA GLY A 87 -9.00 11.10 15.94
C GLY A 87 -9.49 10.28 14.75
N THR A 88 -8.94 10.51 13.56
CA THR A 88 -9.35 9.86 12.31
C THR A 88 -8.48 8.63 12.05
N TYR A 89 -9.10 7.52 11.67
CA TYR A 89 -8.39 6.33 11.20
C TYR A 89 -7.89 6.56 9.78
N VAL A 90 -6.62 6.27 9.54
CA VAL A 90 -5.95 6.55 8.26
C VAL A 90 -5.87 5.27 7.45
N GLU A 91 -6.87 5.01 6.62
CA GLU A 91 -6.88 3.82 5.75
C GLU A 91 -7.52 4.10 4.39
N ALA A 92 -7.02 3.44 3.35
CA ALA A 92 -7.61 3.45 2.02
C ALA A 92 -8.91 2.63 1.99
N TRP A 93 -10.05 3.32 1.95
CA TRP A 93 -11.35 2.71 1.74
C TRP A 93 -11.34 1.85 0.46
N GLY A 94 -11.66 0.57 0.59
CA GLY A 94 -11.66 -0.42 -0.50
C GLY A 94 -10.41 -1.30 -0.60
N TYR A 95 -9.33 -0.97 0.14
CA TYR A 95 -8.10 -1.77 0.20
C TYR A 95 -7.76 -2.28 1.61
N ALA A 96 -8.39 -1.72 2.65
CA ALA A 96 -8.18 -2.15 4.02
C ALA A 96 -8.90 -3.47 4.36
N ASP A 97 -8.31 -4.21 5.30
CA ASP A 97 -8.82 -5.48 5.79
C ASP A 97 -10.23 -5.34 6.42
N PRO A 98 -11.18 -6.27 6.17
CA PRO A 98 -12.52 -6.21 6.72
C PRO A 98 -12.60 -6.13 8.25
N ASP A 99 -11.72 -6.83 8.97
CA ASP A 99 -11.69 -6.82 10.43
C ASP A 99 -11.26 -5.45 10.94
N ILE A 100 -10.32 -4.82 10.23
CA ILE A 100 -9.92 -3.46 10.51
C ILE A 100 -11.09 -2.50 10.25
N HIS A 101 -11.78 -2.59 9.11
CA HIS A 101 -12.99 -1.79 8.85
C HIS A 101 -14.04 -1.92 9.97
N GLN A 102 -14.21 -3.11 10.54
CA GLN A 102 -15.15 -3.36 11.63
C GLN A 102 -14.71 -2.69 12.93
N LEU A 103 -13.42 -2.79 13.28
CA LEU A 103 -12.82 -2.12 14.45
C LEU A 103 -12.96 -0.60 14.37
N LEU A 104 -12.83 -0.01 13.18
CA LEU A 104 -13.00 1.44 12.98
C LEU A 104 -14.45 1.90 13.18
N LYS A 105 -15.44 1.09 12.78
CA LYS A 105 -16.86 1.38 12.95
C LYS A 105 -17.31 1.32 14.41
N LEU A 106 -16.83 0.31 15.16
CA LEU A 106 -17.19 0.08 16.56
C LEU A 106 -16.71 1.16 17.53
N ARG A 107 -15.68 1.94 17.17
CA ARG A 107 -15.15 3.03 18.00
C ARG A 107 -15.73 4.41 17.69
N LYS A 108 -16.68 4.52 16.75
CA LYS A 108 -17.43 5.75 16.43
C LYS A 108 -18.81 5.84 17.12
N SER A 109 -19.24 4.79 17.82
CA SER A 109 -20.50 4.74 18.60
C SER A 109 -20.29 5.10 20.06
#